data_AF-A0A926EUJ0-F1
#
_entry.id   AF-A0A926EUJ0-F1
#
_cell.length_a   1.000
_cell.length_b   1.000
_cell.length_c   1.000
_cell.angle_alpha   90.00
_cell.angle_beta   90.00
_cell.angle_gamma   90.00
#
_symmetry.space_group_name_H-M   'P 1'
#
loop_
_entity.id
_entity.type
_entity.pdbx_description
1 polymer ?
#
loop_
_entity_poly.entity_id
_entity_poly.type
_entity_poly.pdbx_seq_one_letter_code
_entity_poly.pdbx_strand_id
1 'polypeptide(L)'
;MDLSGCWDEHELFEHREEIISLASKCSRFHEHCCRFLTAAASLQSDTYRIALEATSCAKTVKAATRIGLSEFKVKHGTAGKENIRFLSAITNKGFCMFDDTAKNLCDRIYLIDDVYGASSRLLLSTLRGQALANGYDIITCYCPLAPFEKIEHIFVPELRVGFMTANDYHQPDIEPYKVIHSRRFTDQEQLKSKRKRISFNKKAARQMLQQAAKLLADAKDCHDKLEEYYISAMDFDKVNAVCENTLKKYRHIVSRYEEK
;
A
#
# COMPACT_ATOMS: atom_id res chain seq x y z
N MET A 1 -13.48 -8.69 -21.79
CA MET A 1 -13.25 -9.69 -22.84
C MET A 1 -13.56 -11.02 -22.19
N ASP A 2 -14.49 -11.78 -22.74
CA ASP A 2 -14.82 -13.11 -22.21
C ASP A 2 -14.00 -14.15 -22.97
N LEU A 3 -13.21 -14.94 -22.25
CA LEU A 3 -12.35 -15.99 -22.80
C LEU A 3 -12.84 -17.39 -22.42
N SER A 4 -13.96 -17.51 -21.71
CA SER A 4 -14.47 -18.80 -21.22
C SER A 4 -14.72 -19.80 -22.35
N GLY A 5 -15.23 -19.34 -23.50
CA GLY A 5 -15.43 -20.17 -24.70
C GLY A 5 -14.16 -20.52 -25.48
N CYS A 6 -12.98 -20.10 -25.02
CA CYS A 6 -11.69 -20.47 -25.61
C CYS A 6 -11.06 -21.70 -24.92
N TRP A 7 -11.68 -22.22 -23.86
CA TRP A 7 -11.19 -23.42 -23.18
C TRP A 7 -11.78 -24.70 -23.76
N ASP A 8 -10.98 -25.77 -23.74
CA ASP A 8 -11.48 -27.13 -23.85
C ASP A 8 -12.14 -27.54 -22.52
N GLU A 9 -13.47 -27.49 -22.50
CA GLU A 9 -14.25 -27.84 -21.33
C GLU A 9 -14.11 -29.32 -20.94
N HIS A 10 -13.86 -30.21 -21.91
CA HIS A 10 -13.71 -31.63 -21.65
C HIS A 10 -12.38 -31.92 -20.94
N GLU A 11 -11.29 -31.34 -21.43
CA GLU A 11 -9.96 -31.46 -20.79
C GLU A 11 -9.98 -30.95 -19.34
N LEU A 12 -10.61 -29.79 -19.10
CA LEU A 12 -10.77 -29.25 -17.75
C LEU A 12 -11.67 -30.14 -16.87
N PHE A 13 -12.71 -30.75 -17.45
CA PHE A 13 -13.62 -31.62 -16.72
C PHE A 13 -12.94 -32.93 -16.28
N GLU A 14 -12.05 -33.49 -17.11
CA GLU A 14 -11.26 -34.69 -16.77
C GLU A 14 -10.36 -34.42 -15.55
N HIS A 15 -9.80 -33.21 -15.42
CA HIS A 15 -8.95 -32.79 -14.31
C HIS A 15 -9.67 -32.01 -13.19
N ARG A 16 -11.01 -32.05 -13.17
CA ARG A 16 -11.81 -31.20 -12.27
C ARG A 16 -11.49 -31.41 -10.78
N GLU A 17 -11.16 -32.64 -10.37
CA GLU A 17 -10.92 -32.95 -8.96
C GLU A 17 -9.60 -32.33 -8.48
N GLU A 18 -8.55 -32.41 -9.31
CA GLU A 18 -7.26 -31.77 -9.09
C GLU A 18 -7.40 -30.24 -9.09
N ILE A 19 -8.12 -29.69 -10.07
CA ILE A 19 -8.39 -28.24 -10.18
C ILE A 19 -9.12 -27.73 -8.93
N ILE A 20 -10.20 -28.39 -8.51
CA ILE A 20 -10.97 -28.01 -7.31
C ILE A 20 -10.11 -28.12 -6.05
N SER A 21 -9.29 -29.17 -5.95
CA SER A 21 -8.37 -29.39 -4.84
C SER A 21 -7.31 -28.29 -4.75
N LEU A 22 -6.67 -27.94 -5.87
CA LEU A 22 -5.69 -26.85 -5.95
C LEU A 22 -6.35 -25.51 -5.62
N ALA A 23 -7.49 -25.17 -6.23
CA ALA A 23 -8.20 -23.94 -5.95
C ALA A 23 -8.55 -23.81 -4.45
N SER A 24 -9.02 -24.90 -3.84
CA SER A 24 -9.32 -24.97 -2.40
C SER A 24 -8.06 -24.77 -1.55
N LYS A 25 -6.93 -25.37 -1.94
CA LYS A 25 -5.65 -25.23 -1.24
C LYS A 25 -5.11 -23.80 -1.34
N CYS A 26 -5.18 -23.17 -2.52
CA CYS A 26 -4.75 -21.79 -2.73
C CYS A 26 -5.61 -20.84 -1.86
N SER A 27 -6.94 -21.05 -1.82
CA SER A 27 -7.85 -20.30 -0.95
C SER A 27 -7.48 -20.42 0.54
N ARG A 28 -7.15 -21.63 1.01
CA ARG A 28 -6.70 -21.86 2.40
C ARG A 28 -5.39 -21.13 2.73
N PHE A 29 -4.44 -21.07 1.80
CA PHE A 29 -3.22 -20.28 2.00
C PHE A 29 -3.52 -18.79 2.16
N HIS A 30 -4.42 -18.23 1.35
CA HIS A 30 -4.87 -16.85 1.51
C HIS A 30 -5.59 -16.61 2.84
N GLU A 31 -6.48 -17.52 3.25
CA GLU A 31 -7.16 -17.42 4.55
C GLU A 31 -6.16 -17.40 5.71
N HIS A 32 -5.18 -18.31 5.71
CA HIS A 32 -4.13 -18.35 6.72
C HIS A 32 -3.26 -17.08 6.68
N CYS A 33 -2.91 -16.59 5.49
CA CYS A 33 -2.15 -15.35 5.31
C CYS A 33 -2.87 -14.18 6.00
N CYS A 34 -4.18 -14.02 5.76
CA CYS A 34 -5.00 -12.97 6.38
C CYS A 34 -4.98 -13.05 7.92
N ARG A 35 -4.97 -14.26 8.51
CA ARG A 35 -4.83 -14.42 9.97
C ARG A 35 -3.50 -13.88 10.48
N PHE A 36 -2.39 -14.18 9.79
CA PHE A 36 -1.06 -13.66 10.16
C PHE A 36 -0.94 -12.15 9.97
N LEU A 37 -1.49 -11.60 8.87
CA LEU A 37 -1.55 -10.15 8.65
C LEU A 37 -2.35 -9.45 9.77
N THR A 38 -3.49 -10.03 10.17
CA THR A 38 -4.33 -9.49 11.26
C THR A 38 -3.60 -9.51 12.62
N ALA A 39 -2.87 -10.59 12.91
CA ALA A 39 -2.06 -10.69 14.11
C ALA A 39 -0.92 -9.64 14.12
N ALA A 40 -0.25 -9.44 12.97
CA ALA A 40 0.76 -8.39 12.82
C ALA A 40 0.16 -6.98 13.05
N ALA A 41 -0.99 -6.70 12.44
CA ALA A 41 -1.69 -5.43 12.58
C ALA A 41 -2.06 -5.12 14.04
N SER A 42 -2.52 -6.14 14.78
CA SER A 42 -2.88 -6.00 16.19
C SER A 42 -1.65 -5.67 17.08
N LEU A 43 -0.51 -6.33 16.85
CA LEU A 43 0.73 -6.05 17.58
C LEU A 43 1.32 -4.67 17.24
N GLN A 44 1.19 -4.25 15.97
CA GLN A 44 1.58 -2.90 15.55
C GLN A 44 0.66 -1.84 16.18
N SER A 45 -0.64 -2.11 16.28
CA SER A 45 -1.62 -1.22 16.92
C SER A 45 -1.34 -1.03 18.42
N ASP A 46 -1.01 -2.10 19.14
CA ASP A 46 -0.58 -2.02 20.56
C ASP A 46 0.69 -1.15 20.71
N THR A 47 1.68 -1.37 19.83
CA THR A 47 2.91 -0.57 19.81
C THR A 47 2.64 0.91 19.52
N TYR A 48 1.76 1.19 18.56
CA TYR A 48 1.31 2.54 18.23
C TYR A 48 0.65 3.22 19.43
N ARG A 49 -0.25 2.54 20.16
CA ARG A 49 -0.93 3.10 21.34
C ARG A 49 0.06 3.49 22.43
N ILE A 50 1.00 2.60 22.75
CA ILE A 50 2.08 2.88 23.71
C ILE A 50 2.89 4.12 23.28
N ALA A 51 3.22 4.22 21.99
CA ALA A 51 3.98 5.36 21.48
C ALA A 51 3.18 6.66 21.42
N LEU A 52 1.86 6.58 21.19
CA LEU A 52 0.96 7.72 21.19
C LEU A 52 0.85 8.34 22.58
N GLU A 53 0.76 7.53 23.64
CA GLU A 53 0.77 8.00 25.03
C GLU A 53 2.01 8.83 25.37
N ALA A 54 3.14 8.51 24.74
CA ALA A 54 4.40 9.24 24.88
C ALA A 54 4.55 10.40 23.89
N THR A 55 3.62 10.59 22.95
CA THR A 55 3.73 11.59 21.88
C THR A 55 2.87 12.82 22.19
N SER A 56 3.49 13.99 22.16
CA SER A 56 2.79 15.26 22.36
C SER A 56 1.99 15.66 21.11
N CYS A 57 0.69 15.34 21.10
CA CYS A 57 -0.23 15.72 20.03
C CYS A 57 -0.15 17.21 19.68
N ALA A 58 -0.10 18.08 20.70
CA ALA A 58 -0.04 19.53 20.50
C ALA A 58 1.23 19.97 19.75
N LYS A 59 2.41 19.44 20.12
CA LYS A 59 3.67 19.77 19.44
C LYS A 59 3.69 19.24 18.01
N THR A 60 3.20 18.02 17.80
CA THR A 60 3.13 17.37 16.48
C THR A 60 2.22 18.14 15.54
N VAL A 61 0.98 18.44 15.97
CA VAL A 61 0.01 19.21 15.17
C VAL A 61 0.54 20.61 14.88
N LYS A 62 1.12 21.31 15.87
CA LYS A 62 1.72 22.63 15.66
C LYS A 62 2.84 22.60 14.61
N ALA A 63 3.67 21.56 14.62
CA ALA A 63 4.73 21.40 13.64
C ALA A 63 4.18 21.12 12.23
N ALA A 64 3.22 20.20 12.08
CA ALA A 64 2.54 19.96 10.81
C ALA A 64 1.86 21.21 10.27
N THR A 65 1.13 21.94 11.11
CA THR A 65 0.45 23.18 10.72
C THR A 65 1.41 24.20 10.13
N ARG A 66 2.58 24.39 10.76
CA ARG A 66 3.60 25.31 10.25
C ARG A 66 4.17 24.84 8.90
N ILE A 67 4.38 23.54 8.73
CA ILE A 67 4.86 22.98 7.46
C ILE A 67 3.81 23.19 6.37
N GLY A 68 2.54 22.87 6.64
CA GLY A 68 1.47 23.06 5.66
C GLY A 68 1.24 24.53 5.31
N LEU A 69 1.36 25.48 6.24
CA LEU A 69 1.34 26.92 5.92
C LEU A 69 2.48 27.36 4.99
N SER A 70 3.64 26.68 5.07
CA SER A 70 4.78 26.98 4.19
C SER A 70 4.61 26.40 2.78
N GLU A 71 4.10 25.16 2.67
CA GLU A 71 3.98 24.44 1.39
C GLU A 71 2.65 24.70 0.67
N PHE A 72 1.53 24.85 1.39
CA PHE A 72 0.19 24.92 0.82
C PHE A 72 -0.35 26.35 0.86
N LYS A 73 -0.23 27.09 -0.24
CA LYS A 73 -0.84 28.42 -0.36
C LYS A 73 -2.35 28.29 -0.58
N VAL A 74 -3.11 29.25 -0.07
CA VAL A 74 -4.56 29.25 -0.23
C VAL A 74 -4.89 29.46 -1.71
N LYS A 75 -5.61 28.53 -2.34
CA LYS A 75 -6.20 28.71 -3.67
C LYS A 75 -7.62 29.23 -3.55
N HIS A 76 -8.01 30.15 -4.44
CA HIS A 76 -9.40 30.56 -4.57
C HIS A 76 -10.18 29.45 -5.27
N GLY A 77 -11.15 28.84 -4.59
CA GLY A 77 -11.95 27.77 -5.16
C GLY A 77 -12.55 26.84 -4.12
N THR A 78 -13.04 25.68 -4.59
CA THR A 78 -13.56 24.60 -3.75
C THR A 78 -12.43 23.78 -3.12
N ALA A 79 -12.75 22.99 -2.09
CA ALA A 79 -11.81 22.03 -1.52
C ALA A 79 -11.24 21.08 -2.58
N GLY A 80 -9.99 20.67 -2.39
CA GLY A 80 -9.31 19.72 -3.28
C GLY A 80 -9.93 18.33 -3.22
N LYS A 81 -9.61 17.51 -4.23
CA LYS A 81 -10.04 16.11 -4.34
C LYS A 81 -9.00 15.17 -3.75
N GLU A 82 -9.48 14.10 -3.15
CA GLU A 82 -8.61 13.06 -2.59
C GLU A 82 -8.69 11.78 -3.42
N ASN A 83 -7.52 11.25 -3.77
CA ASN A 83 -7.37 9.91 -4.33
C ASN A 83 -6.70 9.00 -3.32
N ILE A 84 -7.37 7.90 -2.96
CA ILE A 84 -6.85 6.91 -2.02
C ILE A 84 -6.05 5.84 -2.77
N ARG A 85 -4.84 5.53 -2.30
CA ARG A 85 -3.95 4.50 -2.88
C ARG A 85 -3.23 3.71 -1.78
N PHE A 86 -2.52 2.67 -2.20
CA PHE A 86 -1.46 2.02 -1.42
C PHE A 86 -0.13 2.24 -2.15
N LEU A 87 0.95 2.49 -1.40
CA LEU A 87 2.31 2.60 -1.95
C LEU A 87 3.20 1.43 -1.52
N SER A 88 2.69 0.61 -0.60
CA SER A 88 3.36 -0.56 -0.07
C SER A 88 2.40 -1.73 0.02
N ALA A 89 2.94 -2.95 0.00
CA ALA A 89 2.18 -4.18 0.13
C ALA A 89 3.01 -5.29 0.77
N ILE A 90 2.33 -6.24 1.42
CA ILE A 90 2.93 -7.54 1.75
C ILE A 90 2.60 -8.49 0.60
N THR A 91 3.63 -9.03 -0.03
CA THR A 91 3.53 -9.90 -1.21
C THR A 91 4.17 -11.25 -0.93
N ASN A 92 4.09 -12.16 -1.90
CA ASN A 92 4.84 -13.42 -1.90
C ASN A 92 6.38 -13.22 -1.89
N LYS A 93 6.88 -12.02 -2.22
CA LYS A 93 8.29 -11.64 -2.13
C LYS A 93 8.64 -10.92 -0.82
N GLY A 94 7.70 -10.85 0.12
CA GLY A 94 7.82 -10.05 1.33
C GLY A 94 7.26 -8.64 1.15
N PHE A 95 7.74 -7.71 1.97
CA PHE A 95 7.33 -6.31 1.89
C PHE A 95 7.86 -5.67 0.60
N CYS A 96 6.98 -4.99 -0.13
CA CYS A 96 7.33 -4.22 -1.31
C CYS A 96 6.85 -2.77 -1.13
N MET A 97 7.64 -1.82 -1.62
CA MET A 97 7.31 -0.40 -1.70
C MET A 97 7.56 0.10 -3.12
N PHE A 98 6.72 1.00 -3.60
CA PHE A 98 6.81 1.60 -4.92
C PHE A 98 7.36 3.03 -4.83
N ASP A 99 8.58 3.19 -4.33
CA ASP A 99 9.22 4.50 -4.13
C ASP A 99 9.47 5.27 -5.44
N ASP A 100 9.65 4.58 -6.57
CA ASP A 100 9.70 5.21 -7.90
C ASP A 100 8.44 6.01 -8.23
N THR A 101 7.28 5.59 -7.73
CA THR A 101 6.04 6.38 -7.88
C THR A 101 6.18 7.72 -7.16
N ALA A 102 6.75 7.73 -5.96
CA ALA A 102 6.97 8.97 -5.21
C ALA A 102 7.99 9.88 -5.92
N LYS A 103 9.09 9.32 -6.43
CA LYS A 103 10.13 10.04 -7.18
C LYS A 103 9.57 10.72 -8.44
N ASN A 104 8.68 10.04 -9.16
CA ASN A 104 8.05 10.61 -10.37
C ASN A 104 7.05 11.73 -10.02
N LEU A 105 6.30 11.57 -8.93
CA LEU A 105 5.27 12.53 -8.51
C LEU A 105 5.86 13.78 -7.86
N CYS A 106 7.04 13.72 -7.24
CA CYS A 106 7.52 14.76 -6.34
C CYS A 106 9.03 15.03 -6.48
N ASP A 107 9.41 16.32 -6.52
CA ASP A 107 10.81 16.75 -6.46
C ASP A 107 11.27 16.96 -5.01
N ARG A 108 10.33 17.32 -4.12
CA ARG A 108 10.61 17.59 -2.71
C ARG A 108 9.85 16.61 -1.83
N ILE A 109 10.57 15.66 -1.25
CA ILE A 109 9.99 14.69 -0.33
C ILE A 109 10.45 14.96 1.11
N TYR A 110 9.49 15.23 1.97
CA TYR A 110 9.67 15.24 3.41
C TYR A 110 9.65 13.81 3.94
N LEU A 111 10.73 13.36 4.55
CA LEU A 111 10.80 12.06 5.19
C LEU A 111 10.49 12.19 6.68
N ILE A 112 9.45 11.52 7.15
CA ILE A 112 9.05 11.46 8.55
C ILE A 112 9.65 10.21 9.15
N ASP A 113 10.78 10.37 9.84
CA ASP A 113 11.42 9.30 10.59
C ASP A 113 10.62 9.02 11.88
N ASP A 114 9.79 8.00 11.83
CA ASP A 114 8.93 7.59 12.94
C ASP A 114 8.75 6.08 13.03
N VAL A 115 9.64 5.46 13.81
CA VAL A 115 9.70 4.01 14.05
C VAL A 115 8.36 3.40 14.50
N TYR A 116 7.51 4.16 15.21
CA TYR A 116 6.27 3.64 15.80
C TYR A 116 5.00 4.19 15.13
N GLY A 117 5.13 5.16 14.23
CA GLY A 117 4.02 5.77 13.48
C GLY A 117 3.06 6.62 14.31
N ALA A 118 3.42 6.99 15.55
CA ALA A 118 2.58 7.79 16.43
C ALA A 118 2.55 9.27 16.02
N SER A 119 3.71 9.83 15.69
CA SER A 119 3.82 11.20 15.21
C SER A 119 3.44 11.33 13.74
N SER A 120 3.86 10.37 12.88
CA SER A 120 3.60 10.45 11.46
C SER A 120 2.11 10.44 11.13
N ARG A 121 1.30 9.62 11.82
CA ARG A 121 -0.16 9.61 11.64
C ARG A 121 -0.78 10.99 11.90
N LEU A 122 -0.37 11.65 12.99
CA LEU A 122 -0.87 12.98 13.35
C LEU A 122 -0.38 14.04 12.35
N LEU A 123 0.91 14.02 11.99
CA LEU A 123 1.49 14.93 11.00
C LEU A 123 0.75 14.85 9.67
N LEU A 124 0.61 13.63 9.14
CA LEU A 124 0.01 13.37 7.83
C LEU A 124 -1.48 13.71 7.84
N SER A 125 -2.21 13.41 8.92
CA SER A 125 -3.62 13.79 9.03
C SER A 125 -3.81 15.31 9.03
N THR A 126 -2.95 16.06 9.73
CA THR A 126 -3.01 17.53 9.73
C THR A 126 -2.65 18.10 8.36
N LEU A 127 -1.56 17.62 7.74
CA LEU A 127 -1.13 18.08 6.41
C LEU A 127 -2.17 17.76 5.33
N ARG A 128 -2.75 16.56 5.36
CA ARG A 128 -3.87 16.15 4.50
C ARG A 128 -5.03 17.14 4.58
N GLY A 129 -5.49 17.44 5.79
CA GLY A 129 -6.59 18.37 6.01
C GLY A 129 -6.29 19.78 5.48
N GLN A 130 -5.08 20.27 5.70
CA GLN A 130 -4.65 21.58 5.21
C GLN A 130 -4.53 21.66 3.68
N ALA A 131 -3.95 20.64 3.05
CA ALA A 131 -3.82 20.60 1.59
C ALA A 131 -5.20 20.62 0.92
N LEU A 132 -6.13 19.78 1.38
CA LEU A 132 -7.50 19.72 0.87
C LEU A 132 -8.26 21.03 1.11
N ALA A 133 -8.16 21.60 2.31
CA ALA A 133 -8.82 22.86 2.65
C ALA A 133 -8.29 24.04 1.82
N ASN A 134 -7.02 24.00 1.42
CA ASN A 134 -6.40 25.02 0.57
C ASN A 134 -6.60 24.76 -0.94
N GLY A 135 -7.40 23.76 -1.32
CA GLY A 135 -7.80 23.53 -2.71
C GLY A 135 -6.81 22.67 -3.52
N TYR A 136 -5.94 21.89 -2.87
CA TYR A 136 -5.02 20.99 -3.56
C TYR A 136 -5.58 19.57 -3.67
N ASP A 137 -5.50 19.01 -4.87
CA ASP A 137 -5.75 17.59 -5.09
C ASP A 137 -4.58 16.78 -4.53
N ILE A 138 -4.89 15.72 -3.78
CA ILE A 138 -3.89 14.90 -3.10
C ILE A 138 -4.06 13.42 -3.41
N ILE A 139 -2.95 12.69 -3.25
CA ILE A 139 -2.94 11.23 -3.18
C ILE A 139 -2.60 10.86 -1.73
N THR A 140 -3.51 10.15 -1.07
CA THR A 140 -3.30 9.63 0.29
C THR A 140 -3.01 8.14 0.22
N CYS A 141 -1.87 7.74 0.76
CA CYS A 141 -1.44 6.35 0.81
C CYS A 141 -1.61 5.78 2.21
N TYR A 142 -2.45 4.76 2.35
CA TYR A 142 -2.68 4.08 3.62
C TYR A 142 -1.73 2.90 3.83
N CYS A 143 -1.62 2.49 5.08
CA CYS A 143 -0.97 1.25 5.45
C CYS A 143 -1.80 0.04 4.99
N PRO A 144 -1.21 -0.96 4.33
CA PRO A 144 -1.93 -2.17 3.92
C PRO A 144 -2.44 -2.99 5.11
N LEU A 145 -1.85 -2.84 6.31
CA LEU A 145 -2.25 -3.54 7.53
C LEU A 145 -3.30 -2.79 8.36
N ALA A 146 -3.58 -1.53 8.02
CA ALA A 146 -4.57 -0.70 8.70
C ALA A 146 -5.22 0.27 7.69
N PRO A 147 -5.91 -0.29 6.67
CA PRO A 147 -6.49 0.50 5.60
C PRO A 147 -7.52 1.49 6.17
N PHE A 148 -7.56 2.70 5.60
CA PHE A 148 -8.43 3.81 6.03
C PHE A 148 -8.19 4.37 7.45
N GLU A 149 -7.39 3.70 8.29
CA GLU A 149 -7.07 4.17 9.64
C GLU A 149 -5.70 4.85 9.75
N LYS A 150 -4.69 4.28 9.10
CA LYS A 150 -3.29 4.72 9.20
C LYS A 150 -2.79 5.23 7.86
N ILE A 151 -2.60 6.54 7.75
CA ILE A 151 -1.92 7.16 6.61
C ILE A 151 -0.41 6.95 6.77
N GLU A 152 0.27 6.54 5.70
CA GLU A 152 1.73 6.37 5.66
C GLU A 152 2.40 7.43 4.79
N HIS A 153 1.74 7.84 3.70
CA HIS A 153 2.27 8.85 2.79
C HIS A 153 1.16 9.76 2.27
N ILE A 154 1.50 11.00 1.95
CA ILE A 154 0.64 11.89 1.16
C ILE A 154 1.47 12.56 0.07
N PHE A 155 0.88 12.76 -1.10
CA PHE A 155 1.50 13.46 -2.23
C PHE A 155 0.58 14.56 -2.73
N VAL A 156 1.18 15.70 -3.08
CA VAL A 156 0.49 16.84 -3.71
C VAL A 156 1.14 17.06 -5.08
N PRO A 157 0.64 16.36 -6.14
CA PRO A 157 1.33 16.33 -7.44
C PRO A 157 1.50 17.71 -8.08
N GLU A 158 0.51 18.60 -7.95
CA GLU A 158 0.58 19.99 -8.46
C GLU A 158 1.78 20.76 -7.90
N LEU A 159 2.11 20.54 -6.63
CA LEU A 159 3.24 21.18 -5.96
C LEU A 159 4.55 20.39 -6.10
N ARG A 160 4.48 19.17 -6.62
CA ARG A 160 5.57 18.19 -6.64
C ARG A 160 6.18 17.98 -5.24
N VAL A 161 5.32 17.98 -4.22
CA VAL A 161 5.70 17.80 -2.81
C VAL A 161 5.08 16.52 -2.24
N GLY A 162 5.90 15.73 -1.57
CA GLY A 162 5.51 14.49 -0.91
C GLY A 162 5.88 14.46 0.57
N PHE A 163 5.14 13.70 1.36
CA PHE A 163 5.46 13.40 2.75
C PHE A 163 5.41 11.89 2.92
N MET A 164 6.52 11.28 3.30
CA MET A 164 6.64 9.83 3.41
C MET A 164 7.10 9.40 4.80
N THR A 165 6.47 8.37 5.37
CA THR A 165 6.94 7.77 6.63
C THR A 165 8.08 6.80 6.39
N ALA A 166 9.11 6.89 7.23
CA ALA A 166 10.16 5.87 7.38
C ALA A 166 10.05 5.17 8.75
N ASN A 167 10.17 3.85 8.76
CA ASN A 167 10.22 2.99 9.95
C ASN A 167 10.92 1.65 9.62
N ASP A 168 10.98 0.74 10.58
CA ASP A 168 11.62 -0.59 10.42
C ASP A 168 11.06 -1.44 9.26
N TYR A 169 9.83 -1.17 8.82
CA TYR A 169 9.18 -1.88 7.71
C TYR A 169 9.14 -1.03 6.44
N HIS A 170 9.25 0.30 6.56
CA HIS A 170 9.13 1.26 5.47
C HIS A 170 10.43 2.04 5.37
N GLN A 171 11.29 1.69 4.42
CA GLN A 171 12.52 2.43 4.15
C GLN A 171 12.49 2.90 2.70
N PRO A 172 11.82 4.03 2.41
CA PRO A 172 11.82 4.59 1.07
C PRO A 172 13.24 4.87 0.61
N ASP A 173 13.63 4.33 -0.55
CA ASP A 173 14.92 4.61 -1.18
C ASP A 173 14.85 5.94 -1.93
N ILE A 174 14.89 7.05 -1.20
CA ILE A 174 14.77 8.41 -1.72
C ILE A 174 15.75 9.34 -1.02
N GLU A 175 16.24 10.35 -1.75
CA GLU A 175 16.97 11.46 -1.12
C GLU A 175 15.96 12.43 -0.49
N PRO A 176 15.96 12.62 0.84
CA PRO A 176 14.97 13.46 1.49
C PRO A 176 15.29 14.94 1.31
N TYR A 177 14.31 15.74 0.88
CA TYR A 177 14.42 17.20 0.91
C TYR A 177 14.61 17.70 2.35
N LYS A 178 13.84 17.13 3.29
CA LYS A 178 13.95 17.39 4.74
C LYS A 178 13.54 16.16 5.52
N VAL A 179 14.20 15.94 6.67
CA VAL A 179 13.85 14.87 7.61
C VAL A 179 13.17 15.44 8.85
N ILE A 180 12.01 14.88 9.19
CA ILE A 180 11.25 15.21 10.40
C ILE A 180 11.39 14.04 11.38
N HIS A 181 12.32 14.16 12.32
CA HIS A 181 12.51 13.14 13.35
C HIS A 181 11.41 13.19 14.41
N SER A 182 10.66 12.09 14.57
CA SER A 182 9.56 12.00 15.55
C SER A 182 10.00 12.18 17.00
N ARG A 183 11.26 11.86 17.32
CA ARG A 183 11.85 12.00 18.67
C ARG A 183 11.65 13.39 19.29
N ARG A 184 11.53 14.46 18.49
CA ARG A 184 11.28 15.82 18.99
C ARG A 184 9.88 16.03 19.57
N PHE A 185 8.96 15.10 19.28
CA PHE A 185 7.57 15.13 19.74
C PHE A 185 7.28 14.09 20.82
N THR A 186 8.21 13.18 21.09
CA THR A 186 7.96 11.99 21.90
C THR A 186 8.86 11.94 23.14
N ASP A 187 8.27 11.68 24.29
CA ASP A 187 8.97 11.43 25.55
C ASP A 187 9.74 10.10 25.47
N GLN A 188 11.07 10.20 25.43
CA GLN A 188 11.93 9.05 25.27
C GLN A 188 12.04 8.21 26.55
N GLU A 189 11.92 8.81 27.74
CA GLU A 189 11.99 8.06 29.00
C GLU A 189 10.71 7.27 29.23
N GLN A 190 9.54 7.83 28.87
CA GLN A 190 8.29 7.10 28.89
C GLN A 190 8.32 5.89 27.94
N LEU A 191 8.82 6.07 26.71
CA LEU A 191 9.01 4.95 25.77
C LEU A 191 9.99 3.89 26.30
N LYS A 192 11.10 4.33 26.89
CA LYS A 192 12.14 3.44 27.44
C LYS A 192 11.57 2.57 28.56
N SER A 193 10.68 3.09 29.39
CA SER A 193 9.98 2.32 30.43
C SER A 193 9.14 1.16 29.85
N LYS A 194 8.68 1.27 28.59
CA LYS A 194 7.89 0.26 27.88
C LYS A 194 8.68 -0.53 26.83
N ARG A 195 10.00 -0.34 26.75
CA ARG A 195 10.86 -0.93 25.70
C ARG A 195 10.72 -2.45 25.55
N LYS A 196 10.58 -3.18 26.66
CA LYS A 196 10.42 -4.66 26.62
C LYS A 196 9.16 -5.06 25.86
N ARG A 197 8.02 -4.39 26.13
CA ARG A 197 6.74 -4.65 25.46
C ARG A 197 6.80 -4.29 23.98
N ILE A 198 7.35 -3.11 23.67
CA ILE A 198 7.55 -2.65 22.28
C ILE A 198 8.42 -3.65 21.50
N SER A 199 9.55 -4.07 22.08
CA SER A 199 10.46 -5.01 21.43
C SER A 199 9.82 -6.38 21.19
N PHE A 200 9.02 -6.87 22.14
CA PHE A 200 8.27 -8.11 21.99
C PHE A 200 7.28 -8.00 20.82
N ASN A 201 6.45 -6.94 20.80
CA ASN A 201 5.47 -6.72 19.74
C ASN A 201 6.12 -6.62 18.37
N LYS A 202 7.22 -5.86 18.25
CA LYS A 202 7.96 -5.72 16.99
C LYS A 202 8.50 -7.05 16.48
N LYS A 203 9.12 -7.85 17.36
CA LYS A 203 9.65 -9.17 16.98
C LYS A 203 8.54 -10.11 16.53
N ALA A 204 7.45 -10.18 17.30
CA ALA A 204 6.31 -11.01 16.98
C ALA A 204 5.63 -10.58 15.67
N ALA A 205 5.40 -9.28 15.47
CA ALA A 205 4.81 -8.74 14.24
C ALA A 205 5.68 -9.07 13.01
N ARG A 206 7.00 -8.92 13.11
CA ARG A 206 7.93 -9.30 12.04
C ARG A 206 7.81 -10.79 11.69
N GLN A 207 7.71 -11.68 12.69
CA GLN A 207 7.52 -13.11 12.45
C GLN A 207 6.18 -13.39 11.76
N MET A 208 5.09 -12.74 12.18
CA MET A 208 3.78 -12.90 11.53
C MET A 208 3.83 -12.43 10.07
N LEU A 209 4.45 -11.29 9.77
CA LEU A 209 4.60 -10.79 8.40
C LEU A 209 5.45 -11.72 7.52
N GLN A 210 6.51 -12.32 8.07
CA GLN A 210 7.31 -13.32 7.37
C GLN A 210 6.50 -14.58 7.05
N GLN A 211 5.65 -15.05 7.98
CA GLN A 211 4.77 -16.19 7.71
C GLN A 211 3.70 -15.85 6.68
N ALA A 212 3.11 -14.64 6.74
CA ALA A 212 2.16 -14.18 5.74
C ALA A 212 2.78 -14.16 4.33
N ALA A 213 4.00 -13.62 4.19
CA ALA A 213 4.71 -13.62 2.91
C ALA A 213 5.00 -15.04 2.39
N LYS A 214 5.39 -15.95 3.28
CA LYS A 214 5.60 -17.36 2.92
C LYS A 214 4.32 -18.03 2.42
N LEU A 215 3.20 -17.82 3.12
CA LEU A 215 1.90 -18.35 2.69
C LEU A 215 1.45 -17.76 1.35
N LEU A 216 1.78 -16.50 1.05
CA LEU A 216 1.55 -15.92 -0.28
C LEU A 216 2.44 -16.55 -1.35
N ALA A 217 3.67 -16.95 -1.01
CA ALA A 217 4.52 -17.72 -1.91
C ALA A 217 3.94 -19.12 -2.17
N ASP A 218 3.53 -19.83 -1.12
CA ASP A 218 2.87 -21.14 -1.25
C ASP A 218 1.55 -21.03 -2.05
N ALA A 219 0.80 -19.94 -1.87
CA ALA A 219 -0.41 -19.64 -2.65
C ALA A 219 -0.08 -19.40 -4.13
N LYS A 220 0.99 -18.66 -4.43
CA LYS A 220 1.45 -18.47 -5.82
C LYS A 220 1.86 -19.79 -6.45
N ASP A 221 2.67 -20.60 -5.77
CA ASP A 221 3.11 -21.90 -6.33
C ASP A 221 1.91 -22.84 -6.57
N CYS A 222 0.90 -22.77 -5.71
CA CYS A 222 -0.37 -23.47 -5.89
C CYS A 222 -1.15 -22.94 -7.10
N HIS A 223 -1.20 -21.62 -7.26
CA HIS A 223 -1.89 -20.95 -8.36
C HIS A 223 -1.21 -21.21 -9.70
N ASP A 224 0.12 -21.19 -9.76
CA ASP A 224 0.88 -21.47 -10.97
C ASP A 224 0.61 -22.91 -11.47
N LYS A 225 0.52 -23.89 -10.56
CA LYS A 225 0.10 -25.27 -10.90
C LYS A 225 -1.34 -25.35 -11.37
N LEU A 226 -2.23 -24.54 -10.80
CA LEU A 226 -3.61 -24.46 -11.25
C LEU A 226 -3.68 -23.87 -12.67
N GLU A 227 -2.89 -22.82 -12.95
CA GLU A 227 -2.79 -22.20 -14.28
C GLU A 227 -2.29 -23.18 -15.34
N GLU A 228 -1.41 -24.12 -15.03
CA GLU A 228 -0.94 -25.14 -15.98
C GLU A 228 -2.10 -25.91 -16.64
N TYR A 229 -3.14 -26.28 -15.87
CA TYR A 229 -4.34 -26.94 -16.42
C TYR A 229 -5.12 -26.02 -17.36
N TYR A 230 -5.31 -24.76 -16.97
CA TYR A 230 -6.05 -23.79 -17.79
C TYR A 230 -5.29 -23.35 -19.05
N ILE A 231 -3.96 -23.34 -19.00
CA ILE A 231 -3.11 -23.04 -20.16
C ILE A 231 -3.11 -24.23 -21.12
N SER A 232 -3.01 -25.45 -20.62
CA SER A 232 -3.08 -26.68 -21.44
C SER A 232 -4.39 -26.75 -22.22
N ALA A 233 -5.51 -26.48 -21.54
CA ALA A 233 -6.84 -26.48 -22.15
C ALA A 233 -7.16 -25.22 -22.96
N MET A 234 -6.24 -24.27 -23.16
CA MET A 234 -6.52 -23.01 -23.86
C MET A 234 -6.33 -23.16 -25.38
N ASP A 235 -7.37 -22.86 -26.14
CA ASP A 235 -7.30 -22.68 -27.59
C ASP A 235 -6.84 -21.24 -27.91
N PHE A 236 -5.53 -21.09 -28.11
CA PHE A 236 -4.93 -19.78 -28.39
C PHE A 236 -5.36 -19.19 -29.74
N ASP A 237 -5.81 -20.00 -30.70
CA ASP A 237 -6.35 -19.48 -31.97
C ASP A 237 -7.70 -18.79 -31.74
N LYS A 238 -8.57 -19.37 -30.91
CA LYS A 238 -9.80 -18.70 -30.46
C LYS A 238 -9.50 -17.44 -29.65
N VAL A 239 -8.52 -17.47 -28.75
CA VAL A 239 -8.10 -16.27 -27.99
C VAL A 239 -7.66 -15.17 -28.95
N ASN A 240 -6.84 -15.48 -29.95
CA ASN A 240 -6.38 -14.52 -30.95
C ASN A 240 -7.56 -13.92 -31.73
N ALA A 241 -8.54 -14.74 -32.14
CA ALA A 241 -9.73 -14.26 -32.83
C ALA A 241 -10.58 -13.30 -31.95
N VAL A 242 -10.74 -13.61 -30.66
CA VAL A 242 -11.43 -12.73 -29.70
C VAL A 242 -10.66 -11.42 -29.51
N CYS A 243 -9.33 -11.50 -29.42
CA CYS A 243 -8.44 -10.35 -29.31
C CYS A 243 -8.58 -9.43 -30.54
N GLU A 244 -8.48 -9.97 -31.75
CA GLU A 244 -8.65 -9.21 -32.99
C GLU A 244 -10.02 -8.53 -33.09
N ASN A 245 -11.10 -9.25 -32.74
CA ASN A 245 -12.43 -8.67 -32.73
C ASN A 245 -12.56 -7.53 -31.72
N THR A 246 -11.91 -7.66 -30.57
CA THR A 246 -11.89 -6.61 -29.57
C THR A 246 -11.08 -5.40 -30.06
N LEU A 247 -9.92 -5.62 -30.68
CA LEU A 247 -9.12 -4.55 -31.30
C LEU A 247 -9.91 -3.83 -32.41
N LYS A 248 -10.63 -4.55 -33.27
CA LYS A 248 -11.50 -3.96 -34.29
C LYS A 248 -12.56 -3.05 -33.67
N LYS A 249 -13.21 -3.47 -32.58
CA LYS A 249 -14.21 -2.66 -31.86
C LYS A 249 -13.62 -1.34 -31.38
N TYR A 250 -12.38 -1.33 -30.89
CA TYR A 250 -11.75 -0.13 -30.32
C TYR A 250 -10.87 0.65 -31.31
N ARG A 251 -10.73 0.18 -32.56
CA ARG A 251 -9.90 0.82 -33.59
C ARG A 251 -10.27 2.30 -33.81
N HIS A 252 -11.57 2.62 -33.74
CA HIS A 252 -12.08 4.00 -33.88
C HIS A 252 -11.71 4.93 -32.70
N ILE A 253 -11.38 4.38 -31.53
CA ILE A 253 -10.90 5.15 -30.38
C ILE A 253 -9.43 5.48 -30.59
N VAL A 254 -8.63 4.49 -31.01
CA VAL A 254 -7.18 4.66 -31.23
C VAL A 254 -6.90 5.69 -32.34
N SER A 255 -7.61 5.62 -33.46
CA SER A 255 -7.45 6.59 -34.57
C SER A 255 -7.77 8.03 -34.16
N ARG A 256 -8.61 8.23 -33.15
CA ARG A 256 -9.00 9.56 -32.66
C ARG A 256 -7.93 10.21 -31.76
N TYR A 257 -6.97 9.43 -31.27
CA TYR A 257 -5.82 9.89 -30.49
C TYR A 257 -4.54 10.04 -31.33
N GLU A 258 -4.45 9.42 -32.51
CA GLU A 258 -3.32 9.56 -33.45
C GLU A 258 -3.45 10.79 -34.35
N GLU A 259 -4.64 11.39 -34.47
CA GLU A 259 -4.90 12.63 -35.23
C GLU A 259 -4.72 13.93 -34.41
N LYS A 260 -4.07 13.87 -33.24
CA LYS A 260 -3.71 15.04 -32.41
C LYS A 260 -2.22 15.06 -32.10
#